data_AF-A0A316W076-F1
#
_entry.id   AF-A0A316W076-F1
#
_cell.length_a   1.000
_cell.length_b   1.000
_cell.length_c   1.000
_cell.angle_alpha   90.00
_cell.angle_beta   90.00
_cell.angle_gamma   90.00
#
_symmetry.space_group_name_H-M   'P 1'
#
loop_
_entity.id
_entity.type
_entity.pdbx_description
1 polymer ?
#
loop_
_entity_poly.entity_id
_entity_poly.type
_entity_poly.pdbx_seq_one_letter_code
_entity_poly.pdbx_strand_id
1 'polypeptide(L)'
;MPVSDDGSSRPSSALGGAGGSVGPAVAEASPPETHIPLLDDFPPTGTPEHTKLGGWDLWKSMGSPKRVVAPMVDQSELAWRVLSRRHGSDLVYTPMINARAWVDAARATAAKSYKEANFNRLLGEEGSNAVKSTAAEVKVDTDRPLIVQFCANDADALLSAAKDVEAHCDAVDLNLGCPQGIARKGHYGAFLQEDWPLIFRLINNLHLRLRVAVTAKMRVYPNVERTIAYARMLERAGAQIITVHGRTRDMKGQKTGLADWNKIRAVKEAVGVPVIANGNVLFPADVEEALRVTGADAVMSAEGNLYTPTIFADAPSSPSALYPLAPRLPFPDIVVLAREYLDIVATLKTPTAVSAIRSHLFRLCRPALEVHRDMRADLGQSRPSGKDHKATGEARVDGFRAFVDALEERLSPDRTNPNYLEAPAIPRYGSTPLRPEGASALAEGTTDEARPTYVPHWLAQPYFRPENPVAEELTPEQKAANAAARAVRKAEAMAKDAKRLGRSHEGSAAASTSSVATADSAATQDRPVKTRDIQAAGEAAADGSSAIIEIVSDDMHGTRQQAEVGPSTKRAGEAEGGVLAPGEDDAPLSKKLRVG
;
A
#
# COMPACT_ATOMS: atom_id res chain seq x y z
N MET A 1 -15.68 -80.61 0.43
CA MET A 1 -14.70 -81.65 0.76
C MET A 1 -13.31 -81.00 0.77
N PRO A 2 -12.54 -81.06 1.85
CA PRO A 2 -13.00 -80.87 3.23
C PRO A 2 -12.01 -80.02 4.09
N VAL A 3 -12.45 -79.76 5.33
CA VAL A 3 -11.69 -79.55 6.61
C VAL A 3 -10.55 -78.52 6.70
N SER A 4 -10.30 -77.84 7.82
CA SER A 4 -10.91 -77.60 9.15
C SER A 4 -9.88 -76.81 9.97
N ASP A 5 -10.34 -76.07 10.99
CA ASP A 5 -9.74 -75.81 12.33
C ASP A 5 -8.20 -75.68 12.49
N ASP A 6 -7.67 -74.78 13.32
CA ASP A 6 -8.02 -74.61 14.73
C ASP A 6 -7.31 -73.36 15.30
N GLY A 7 -7.82 -72.86 16.43
CA GLY A 7 -6.97 -72.85 17.61
C GLY A 7 -6.19 -71.59 17.95
N SER A 8 -6.89 -70.68 18.61
CA SER A 8 -6.43 -69.72 19.62
C SER A 8 -5.07 -69.96 20.31
N SER A 9 -4.30 -68.88 20.52
CA SER A 9 -3.74 -68.57 21.84
C SER A 9 -3.28 -67.10 21.97
N ARG A 10 -3.85 -66.41 22.96
CA ARG A 10 -3.37 -65.17 23.62
C ARG A 10 -2.34 -65.56 24.71
N PRO A 11 -1.73 -64.63 25.49
CA PRO A 11 -1.25 -63.25 25.26
C PRO A 11 0.14 -62.98 25.93
N SER A 12 0.56 -61.70 25.97
CA SER A 12 1.42 -61.01 26.98
C SER A 12 2.61 -60.27 26.35
N SER A 13 2.53 -58.94 26.27
CA SER A 13 3.06 -57.95 27.24
C SER A 13 4.56 -57.68 27.08
N ALA A 14 4.91 -56.48 26.58
CA ALA A 14 5.92 -55.60 27.15
C ALA A 14 6.26 -54.44 26.18
N LEU A 15 5.94 -53.23 26.65
CA LEU A 15 6.84 -52.06 26.73
C LEU A 15 7.72 -51.68 25.50
N GLY A 16 7.44 -50.46 25.00
CA GLY A 16 8.46 -49.42 24.93
C GLY A 16 9.13 -49.18 23.57
N GLY A 17 8.93 -47.99 23.00
CA GLY A 17 9.78 -47.48 21.92
C GLY A 17 9.09 -46.44 21.04
N ALA A 18 9.02 -45.20 21.52
CA ALA A 18 8.63 -44.06 20.72
C ALA A 18 9.67 -43.79 19.62
N GLY A 19 9.24 -43.83 18.37
CA GLY A 19 10.04 -43.48 17.20
C GLY A 19 9.11 -43.09 16.06
N GLY A 20 8.59 -41.86 16.10
CA GLY A 20 7.75 -41.31 15.03
C GLY A 20 8.57 -41.12 13.76
N SER A 21 8.35 -41.99 12.78
CA SER A 21 8.85 -41.84 11.41
C SER A 21 8.06 -40.72 10.72
N VAL A 22 8.79 -39.73 10.23
CA VAL A 22 8.25 -38.67 9.37
C VAL A 22 7.95 -39.31 8.00
N GLY A 23 6.66 -39.51 7.71
CA GLY A 23 6.21 -39.97 6.40
C GLY A 23 6.54 -38.95 5.29
N PRO A 24 6.71 -39.39 4.04
CA PRO A 24 7.08 -38.52 2.94
C PRO A 24 5.96 -37.51 2.66
N ALA A 25 6.37 -36.28 2.36
CA ALA A 25 5.48 -35.20 1.99
C ALA A 25 4.63 -35.61 0.78
N VAL A 26 3.34 -35.84 1.02
CA VAL A 26 2.34 -35.98 -0.03
C VAL A 26 2.27 -34.63 -0.73
N ALA A 27 2.60 -34.60 -2.02
CA ALA A 27 2.31 -33.47 -2.87
C ALA A 27 0.80 -33.21 -2.78
N GLU A 28 0.40 -32.07 -2.21
CA GLU A 28 -1.00 -31.64 -2.21
C GLU A 28 -1.45 -31.53 -3.67
N ALA A 29 -2.27 -32.49 -4.10
CA ALA A 29 -3.03 -32.39 -5.32
C ALA A 29 -3.88 -31.11 -5.26
N SER A 30 -3.93 -30.37 -6.37
CA SER A 30 -4.87 -29.26 -6.55
C SER A 30 -6.28 -29.72 -6.12
N PRO A 31 -7.02 -28.94 -5.31
CA PRO A 31 -8.33 -29.37 -4.84
C PRO A 31 -9.27 -29.61 -6.04
N PRO A 32 -10.19 -30.59 -5.94
CA PRO A 32 -11.15 -30.90 -6.99
C PRO A 32 -12.01 -29.68 -7.33
N GLU A 33 -12.54 -29.64 -8.55
CA GLU A 33 -13.41 -28.56 -9.06
C GLU A 33 -14.44 -28.14 -7.99
N THR A 34 -14.16 -26.99 -7.39
CA THR A 34 -14.89 -26.47 -6.26
C THR A 34 -16.29 -26.07 -6.72
N HIS A 35 -17.31 -26.71 -6.14
CA HIS A 35 -18.70 -26.26 -6.21
C HIS A 35 -18.77 -24.72 -6.10
N ILE A 36 -19.33 -24.06 -7.12
CA ILE A 36 -19.57 -22.62 -7.10
C ILE A 36 -20.89 -22.40 -6.38
N PRO A 37 -20.91 -21.74 -5.20
CA PRO A 37 -22.15 -21.44 -4.50
C PRO A 37 -23.13 -20.66 -5.39
N LEU A 38 -24.42 -20.95 -5.26
CA LEU A 38 -25.45 -20.18 -5.97
C LEU A 38 -25.59 -18.82 -5.28
N LEU A 39 -25.93 -17.78 -6.06
CA LEU A 39 -26.07 -16.43 -5.51
C LEU A 39 -27.18 -16.35 -4.45
N ASP A 40 -28.23 -17.16 -4.60
CA ASP A 40 -29.37 -17.23 -3.68
C ASP A 40 -29.07 -18.02 -2.40
N ASP A 41 -27.90 -18.67 -2.31
CA ASP A 41 -27.39 -19.20 -1.04
C ASP A 41 -26.99 -18.06 -0.07
N PHE A 42 -26.86 -16.83 -0.57
CA PHE A 42 -26.59 -15.63 0.21
C PHE A 42 -27.85 -14.79 0.42
N PRO A 43 -28.00 -14.15 1.61
CA PRO A 43 -29.11 -13.24 1.86
C PRO A 43 -29.24 -12.15 0.77
N PRO A 44 -30.45 -11.62 0.53
CA PRO A 44 -30.61 -10.42 -0.29
C PRO A 44 -29.77 -9.27 0.26
N THR A 45 -29.40 -8.34 -0.61
CA THR A 45 -28.74 -7.10 -0.18
C THR A 45 -29.65 -6.38 0.81
N GLY A 46 -29.18 -6.25 2.05
CA GLY A 46 -29.97 -5.61 3.10
C GLY A 46 -30.11 -4.10 2.90
N THR A 47 -31.10 -3.49 3.55
CA THR A 47 -31.38 -2.05 3.48
C THR A 47 -30.49 -1.26 4.45
N PRO A 48 -29.70 -0.28 3.98
CA PRO A 48 -28.89 0.56 4.86
C PRO A 48 -29.68 1.32 5.92
N GLU A 49 -29.08 1.48 7.12
CA GLU A 49 -29.60 2.30 8.24
C GLU A 49 -29.59 3.80 7.93
N HIS A 50 -28.82 4.21 6.93
CA HIS A 50 -28.63 5.60 6.52
C HIS A 50 -28.82 5.73 5.01
N THR A 51 -29.35 6.87 4.54
CA THR A 51 -29.39 7.18 3.11
C THR A 51 -27.97 7.14 2.55
N LYS A 52 -27.78 6.32 1.50
CA LYS A 52 -26.50 6.05 0.88
C LYS A 52 -26.67 6.10 -0.63
N LEU A 53 -25.69 6.68 -1.32
CA LEU A 53 -25.71 6.75 -2.78
C LEU A 53 -25.63 5.36 -3.38
N GLY A 54 -26.34 5.08 -4.48
CA GLY A 54 -26.10 3.86 -5.26
C GLY A 54 -24.70 3.88 -5.90
N GLY A 55 -24.24 2.72 -6.41
CA GLY A 55 -22.90 2.62 -7.02
C GLY A 55 -22.63 3.64 -8.13
N TRP A 56 -23.57 3.82 -9.05
CA TRP A 56 -23.46 4.80 -10.13
C TRP A 56 -23.61 6.25 -9.69
N ASP A 57 -24.42 6.52 -8.66
CA ASP A 57 -24.58 7.88 -8.15
C ASP A 57 -23.35 8.31 -7.36
N LEU A 58 -22.77 7.40 -6.58
CA LEU A 58 -21.45 7.57 -5.97
C LEU A 58 -20.40 7.85 -7.04
N TRP A 59 -20.34 7.02 -8.09
CA TRP A 59 -19.39 7.19 -9.20
C TRP A 59 -19.45 8.59 -9.82
N LYS A 60 -20.67 9.04 -10.14
CA LYS A 60 -20.91 10.38 -10.70
C LYS A 60 -20.55 11.48 -9.70
N SER A 61 -20.85 11.30 -8.42
CA SER A 61 -20.53 12.29 -7.37
C SER A 61 -19.02 12.52 -7.21
N MET A 62 -18.19 11.51 -7.52
CA MET A 62 -16.74 11.61 -7.55
C MET A 62 -16.18 12.14 -8.88
N GLY A 63 -17.04 12.63 -9.79
CA GLY A 63 -16.63 13.12 -11.10
C GLY A 63 -16.45 12.03 -12.18
N SER A 64 -16.97 10.82 -11.96
CA SER A 64 -16.80 9.66 -12.85
C SER A 64 -15.32 9.35 -13.16
N PRO A 65 -14.52 9.04 -12.12
CA PRO A 65 -13.07 8.93 -12.25
C PRO A 65 -12.69 7.87 -13.28
N LYS A 66 -11.63 8.08 -14.07
CA LYS A 66 -11.11 7.07 -15.02
C LYS A 66 -9.71 6.56 -14.63
N ARG A 67 -8.95 7.38 -13.90
CA ARG A 67 -7.53 7.18 -13.59
C ARG A 67 -7.35 7.03 -12.08
N VAL A 68 -7.05 5.82 -11.61
CA VAL A 68 -7.09 5.47 -10.19
C VAL A 68 -5.71 5.06 -9.68
N VAL A 69 -5.27 5.64 -8.57
CA VAL A 69 -4.06 5.21 -7.86
C VAL A 69 -4.40 4.06 -6.90
N ALA A 70 -3.67 2.96 -7.01
CA ALA A 70 -3.92 1.77 -6.20
C ALA A 70 -3.56 1.94 -4.72
N PRO A 71 -4.23 1.20 -3.82
CA PRO A 71 -3.78 1.05 -2.44
C PRO A 71 -2.48 0.23 -2.38
N MET A 72 -1.46 0.80 -1.77
CA MET A 72 -0.11 0.23 -1.68
C MET A 72 0.48 0.50 -0.29
N VAL A 73 0.74 -0.57 0.47
CA VAL A 73 1.31 -0.49 1.83
C VAL A 73 2.64 0.27 1.79
N ASP A 74 2.73 1.36 2.57
CA ASP A 74 3.87 2.29 2.64
C ASP A 74 4.22 3.00 1.32
N GLN A 75 3.30 3.06 0.34
CA GLN A 75 3.56 3.68 -0.98
C GLN A 75 2.38 4.46 -1.57
N SER A 76 1.31 4.64 -0.80
CA SER A 76 0.12 5.41 -1.21
C SER A 76 -0.33 6.33 -0.06
N GLU A 77 0.62 6.71 0.78
CA GLU A 77 0.48 7.72 1.81
C GLU A 77 0.21 9.10 1.21
N LEU A 78 -0.24 10.04 2.03
CA LEU A 78 -0.74 11.36 1.60
C LEU A 78 0.17 12.07 0.59
N ALA A 79 1.48 12.12 0.85
CA ALA A 79 2.44 12.78 -0.05
C ALA A 79 2.41 12.19 -1.47
N TRP A 80 2.36 10.87 -1.59
CA TRP A 80 2.30 10.20 -2.88
C TRP A 80 0.94 10.38 -3.58
N ARG A 81 -0.15 10.42 -2.81
CA ARG A 81 -1.49 10.72 -3.35
C ARG A 81 -1.56 12.14 -3.90
N VAL A 82 -1.02 13.12 -3.18
CA VAL A 82 -0.90 14.51 -3.65
C VAL A 82 -0.05 14.60 -4.92
N LEU A 83 1.11 13.96 -4.97
CA LEU A 83 1.94 13.91 -6.17
C LEU A 83 1.16 13.32 -7.35
N SER A 84 0.50 12.18 -7.15
CA SER A 84 -0.26 11.52 -8.21
C SER A 84 -1.48 12.34 -8.66
N ARG A 85 -2.06 13.16 -7.78
CA ARG A 85 -3.16 14.10 -8.10
C ARG A 85 -2.71 15.20 -9.03
N ARG A 86 -1.57 15.84 -8.73
CA ARG A 86 -0.95 16.85 -9.60
C ARG A 86 -0.70 16.33 -11.01
N HIS A 87 -0.45 15.03 -11.11
CA HIS A 87 -0.16 14.36 -12.38
C HIS A 87 -1.31 13.52 -12.94
N GLY A 88 -2.56 13.94 -12.68
CA GLY A 88 -3.73 13.50 -13.46
C GLY A 88 -4.55 12.34 -12.88
N SER A 89 -4.31 11.92 -11.63
CA SER A 89 -5.20 10.93 -10.99
C SER A 89 -6.55 11.52 -10.59
N ASP A 90 -7.62 10.79 -10.88
CA ASP A 90 -9.01 11.17 -10.57
C ASP A 90 -9.48 10.63 -9.22
N LEU A 91 -8.93 9.49 -8.79
CA LEU A 91 -9.29 8.80 -7.55
C LEU A 91 -8.04 8.19 -6.93
N VAL A 92 -7.91 8.31 -5.61
CA VAL A 92 -6.78 7.77 -4.86
C VAL A 92 -7.27 6.88 -3.71
N TYR A 93 -6.42 5.94 -3.32
CA TYR A 93 -6.65 5.05 -2.18
C TYR A 93 -5.59 5.25 -1.12
N THR A 94 -5.96 5.09 0.15
CA THR A 94 -4.97 4.96 1.23
C THR A 94 -4.13 3.68 1.09
N PRO A 95 -3.03 3.55 1.84
CA PRO A 95 -2.44 2.24 2.08
C PRO A 95 -3.47 1.28 2.68
N MET A 96 -3.20 -0.03 2.59
CA MET A 96 -4.04 -1.04 3.24
C MET A 96 -3.87 -0.97 4.76
N ILE A 97 -4.94 -0.61 5.48
CA ILE A 97 -4.96 -0.45 6.95
C ILE A 97 -5.50 -1.73 7.60
N ASN A 98 -4.83 -2.24 8.63
CA ASN A 98 -5.32 -3.39 9.38
C ASN A 98 -6.37 -2.95 10.42
N ALA A 99 -7.63 -3.37 10.24
CA ALA A 99 -8.72 -2.96 11.12
C ALA A 99 -8.53 -3.41 12.57
N ARG A 100 -7.99 -4.62 12.80
CA ARG A 100 -7.73 -5.11 14.16
C ARG A 100 -6.67 -4.27 14.87
N ALA A 101 -5.58 -3.92 14.19
CA ALA A 101 -4.55 -3.04 14.75
C ALA A 101 -5.06 -1.62 15.03
N TRP A 102 -6.07 -1.17 14.27
CA TRP A 102 -6.73 0.12 14.45
C TRP A 102 -7.55 0.21 15.74
N VAL A 103 -8.19 -0.89 16.16
CA VAL A 103 -9.14 -0.91 17.30
C VAL A 103 -8.70 -1.79 18.46
N ASP A 104 -7.45 -2.24 18.51
CA ASP A 104 -6.93 -3.12 19.57
C ASP A 104 -6.95 -2.41 20.94
N ALA A 105 -8.06 -2.56 21.67
CA ALA A 105 -8.28 -1.94 22.98
C ALA A 105 -7.28 -2.43 24.04
N ALA A 106 -6.86 -3.70 23.94
CA ALA A 106 -5.84 -4.27 24.81
C ALA A 106 -4.46 -3.62 24.59
N ARG A 107 -4.27 -2.92 23.47
CA ARG A 107 -3.06 -2.16 23.14
C ARG A 107 -3.38 -0.72 22.72
N ALA A 108 -4.23 -0.03 23.49
CA ALA A 108 -4.73 1.31 23.17
C ALA A 108 -3.64 2.32 22.73
N THR A 109 -2.49 2.38 23.41
CA THR A 109 -1.37 3.27 23.02
C THR A 109 -0.77 2.90 21.65
N ALA A 110 -0.63 1.59 21.38
CA ALA A 110 -0.14 1.11 20.09
C ALA A 110 -1.19 1.34 18.99
N ALA A 111 -2.47 1.12 19.28
CA ALA A 111 -3.57 1.43 18.37
C ALA A 111 -3.58 2.92 18.01
N LYS A 112 -3.47 3.82 19.00
CA LYS A 112 -3.35 5.27 18.76
C LYS A 112 -2.18 5.60 17.83
N SER A 113 -1.00 5.07 18.12
CA SER A 113 0.19 5.27 17.28
C SER A 113 0.01 4.71 15.87
N TYR A 114 -0.68 3.58 15.74
CA TYR A 114 -1.02 2.96 14.48
C TYR A 114 -1.97 3.84 13.65
N LYS A 115 -2.99 4.45 14.29
CA LYS A 115 -3.88 5.41 13.62
C LYS A 115 -3.11 6.61 13.08
N GLU A 116 -2.31 7.25 13.93
CA GLU A 116 -1.52 8.42 13.57
C GLU A 116 -0.52 8.16 12.43
N ALA A 117 -0.04 6.92 12.29
CA ALA A 117 0.90 6.51 11.25
C ALA A 117 0.25 6.07 9.93
N ASN A 118 -1.01 5.62 9.94
CA ASN A 118 -1.67 5.04 8.76
C ASN A 118 -2.84 5.88 8.23
N PHE A 119 -3.47 6.70 9.07
CA PHE A 119 -4.45 7.70 8.66
C PHE A 119 -4.62 8.78 9.76
N ASN A 120 -3.87 9.89 9.64
CA ASN A 120 -3.77 10.92 10.67
C ASN A 120 -4.93 11.94 10.60
N ARG A 121 -6.00 11.67 11.36
CA ARG A 121 -7.15 12.58 11.45
C ARG A 121 -6.87 13.87 12.22
N LEU A 122 -5.92 13.86 13.14
CA LEU A 122 -5.68 14.97 14.07
C LEU A 122 -5.08 16.19 13.37
N LEU A 123 -4.28 15.98 12.33
CA LEU A 123 -3.66 17.06 11.56
C LEU A 123 -4.56 17.56 10.42
N GLY A 124 -5.62 16.81 10.11
CA GLY A 124 -6.72 17.23 9.24
C GLY A 124 -6.38 17.31 7.75
N GLU A 125 -5.26 16.75 7.30
CA GLU A 125 -4.87 16.76 5.88
C GLU A 125 -5.34 15.52 5.13
N GLU A 126 -5.31 14.34 5.77
CA GLU A 126 -5.81 13.11 5.14
C GLU A 126 -7.34 13.15 5.02
N GLY A 127 -7.83 12.96 3.79
CA GLY A 127 -9.24 13.11 3.47
C GLY A 127 -9.73 14.56 3.33
N SER A 128 -8.82 15.54 3.24
CA SER A 128 -9.18 16.95 3.07
C SER A 128 -9.39 17.33 1.60
N ASN A 129 -10.33 18.26 1.37
CA ASN A 129 -10.49 18.94 0.06
C ASN A 129 -9.39 19.99 -0.20
N ALA A 130 -8.63 20.36 0.83
CA ALA A 130 -7.59 21.37 0.77
C ALA A 130 -6.37 20.95 1.57
N VAL A 131 -5.25 20.79 0.88
CA VAL A 131 -3.91 20.52 1.39
C VAL A 131 -3.02 21.65 0.88
N LYS A 132 -2.12 22.15 1.73
CA LYS A 132 -1.23 23.24 1.35
C LYS A 132 -0.36 22.79 0.15
N SER A 133 -0.39 23.56 -0.93
CA SER A 133 0.39 23.26 -2.13
C SER A 133 1.71 24.02 -2.16
N THR A 134 2.68 23.43 -2.86
CA THR A 134 3.97 24.04 -3.22
C THR A 134 4.06 24.40 -4.70
N ALA A 135 3.11 23.93 -5.52
CA ALA A 135 3.15 24.18 -6.95
C ALA A 135 2.80 25.64 -7.23
N ALA A 136 3.57 26.31 -8.09
CA ALA A 136 3.37 27.72 -8.41
C ALA A 136 1.99 27.99 -9.05
N GLU A 137 1.48 27.04 -9.82
CA GLU A 137 0.22 27.16 -10.58
C GLU A 137 -1.00 26.68 -9.78
N VAL A 138 -0.80 25.84 -8.75
CA VAL A 138 -1.87 25.27 -7.93
C VAL A 138 -1.79 25.85 -6.53
N LYS A 139 -2.75 26.70 -6.16
CA LYS A 139 -2.75 27.33 -4.83
C LYS A 139 -3.09 26.34 -3.70
N VAL A 140 -3.79 25.25 -3.99
CA VAL A 140 -4.29 24.26 -3.02
C VAL A 140 -4.36 22.87 -3.67
N ASP A 141 -3.71 21.88 -3.05
CA ASP A 141 -3.83 20.46 -3.41
C ASP A 141 -5.06 19.84 -2.72
N THR A 142 -5.45 18.61 -3.10
CA THR A 142 -6.57 17.87 -2.48
C THR A 142 -6.21 16.40 -2.28
N ASP A 143 -6.75 15.79 -1.22
CA ASP A 143 -6.70 14.34 -1.03
C ASP A 143 -7.98 13.64 -1.55
N ARG A 144 -8.99 14.40 -1.97
CA ARG A 144 -10.31 13.89 -2.42
C ARG A 144 -10.53 13.95 -3.94
N PRO A 145 -11.34 13.03 -4.50
CA PRO A 145 -11.98 11.89 -3.83
C PRO A 145 -11.01 10.81 -3.34
N LEU A 146 -11.29 10.24 -2.17
CA LEU A 146 -10.45 9.28 -1.44
C LEU A 146 -11.25 8.05 -1.03
N ILE A 147 -10.67 6.88 -1.24
CA ILE A 147 -11.17 5.62 -0.69
C ILE A 147 -10.19 5.07 0.36
N VAL A 148 -10.69 4.84 1.58
CA VAL A 148 -9.90 4.28 2.67
C VAL A 148 -10.02 2.77 2.65
N GLN A 149 -8.90 2.06 2.45
CA GLN A 149 -8.90 0.60 2.35
C GLN A 149 -8.49 -0.08 3.66
N PHE A 150 -9.31 -1.03 4.10
CA PHE A 150 -9.00 -1.92 5.23
C PHE A 150 -8.72 -3.35 4.79
N CYS A 151 -7.91 -4.05 5.58
CA CYS A 151 -7.94 -5.50 5.67
C CYS A 151 -8.49 -5.93 7.04
N ALA A 152 -9.33 -6.96 7.04
CA ALA A 152 -9.96 -7.49 8.23
C ALA A 152 -10.44 -8.92 8.00
N ASN A 153 -10.76 -9.61 9.08
CA ASN A 153 -11.47 -10.89 9.11
C ASN A 153 -12.47 -10.97 10.27
N ASP A 154 -12.74 -9.84 10.91
CA ASP A 154 -13.69 -9.66 12.00
C ASP A 154 -14.58 -8.46 11.66
N ALA A 155 -15.89 -8.67 11.63
CA ALA A 155 -16.84 -7.69 11.11
C ALA A 155 -17.01 -6.48 12.04
N ASP A 156 -16.92 -6.70 13.35
CA ASP A 156 -17.11 -5.63 14.33
C ASP A 156 -15.87 -4.74 14.43
N ALA A 157 -14.66 -5.34 14.40
CA ALA A 157 -13.42 -4.58 14.32
C ALA A 157 -13.33 -3.77 13.02
N LEU A 158 -13.76 -4.36 11.89
CA LEU A 158 -13.82 -3.65 10.61
C LEU A 158 -14.79 -2.46 10.67
N LEU A 159 -16.01 -2.67 11.17
CA LEU A 159 -17.00 -1.61 11.31
C LEU A 159 -16.51 -0.48 12.22
N SER A 160 -15.95 -0.83 13.39
CA SER A 160 -15.43 0.14 14.35
C SER A 160 -14.31 0.98 13.75
N ALA A 161 -13.37 0.36 13.02
CA ALA A 161 -12.32 1.08 12.31
C ALA A 161 -12.88 1.99 11.20
N ALA A 162 -13.83 1.49 10.41
CA ALA A 162 -14.45 2.23 9.31
C ALA A 162 -15.28 3.43 9.80
N LYS A 163 -16.00 3.28 10.92
CA LYS A 163 -16.74 4.37 11.57
C LYS A 163 -15.83 5.52 12.00
N ASP A 164 -14.60 5.21 12.39
CA ASP A 164 -13.61 6.21 12.82
C ASP A 164 -13.09 7.08 11.65
N VAL A 165 -13.26 6.63 10.40
CA VAL A 165 -12.76 7.33 9.19
C VAL A 165 -13.86 7.77 8.23
N GLU A 166 -15.12 7.34 8.39
CA GLU A 166 -16.18 7.55 7.38
C GLU A 166 -16.44 9.03 7.05
N ALA A 167 -16.21 9.97 7.98
CA ALA A 167 -16.35 11.40 7.72
C ALA A 167 -15.20 12.00 6.87
N HIS A 168 -14.12 11.24 6.66
CA HIS A 168 -12.88 11.68 6.03
C HIS A 168 -12.61 10.98 4.69
N CYS A 169 -13.56 10.20 4.16
CA CYS A 169 -13.43 9.60 2.83
C CYS A 169 -14.74 9.67 2.04
N ASP A 170 -14.70 9.23 0.79
CA ASP A 170 -15.85 9.10 -0.11
C ASP A 170 -16.41 7.68 -0.08
N ALA A 171 -15.55 6.70 0.19
CA ALA A 171 -15.95 5.31 0.44
C ALA A 171 -14.93 4.58 1.33
N VAL A 172 -15.36 3.44 1.87
CA VAL A 172 -14.51 2.46 2.57
C VAL A 172 -14.37 1.20 1.72
N ASP A 173 -13.16 0.73 1.51
CA ASP A 173 -12.86 -0.47 0.71
C ASP A 173 -12.43 -1.65 1.57
N LEU A 174 -12.90 -2.85 1.22
CA LEU A 174 -12.39 -4.11 1.75
C LEU A 174 -11.33 -4.72 0.81
N ASN A 175 -10.11 -4.89 1.31
CA ASN A 175 -9.05 -5.60 0.62
C ASN A 175 -9.31 -7.12 0.62
N LEU A 176 -9.53 -7.68 -0.57
CA LEU A 176 -9.64 -9.11 -0.84
C LEU A 176 -8.57 -9.59 -1.82
N GLY A 177 -7.48 -8.80 -1.98
CA GLY A 177 -6.51 -8.97 -3.05
C GLY A 177 -5.06 -9.10 -2.60
N CYS A 178 -4.69 -8.72 -1.38
CA CYS A 178 -3.30 -8.79 -0.91
C CYS A 178 -2.85 -10.26 -0.74
N PRO A 179 -1.83 -10.73 -1.49
CA PRO A 179 -1.41 -12.13 -1.42
C PRO A 179 -0.13 -12.31 -0.58
N GLN A 180 0.28 -11.29 0.17
CA GLN A 180 1.54 -11.25 0.92
C GLN A 180 1.52 -12.21 2.13
N GLY A 181 2.72 -12.58 2.59
CA GLY A 181 2.86 -13.50 3.73
C GLY A 181 2.22 -13.00 5.03
N ILE A 182 2.18 -11.68 5.25
CA ILE A 182 1.49 -11.08 6.39
C ILE A 182 -0.03 -11.30 6.33
N ALA A 183 -0.62 -11.20 5.13
CA ALA A 183 -2.04 -11.47 4.90
C ALA A 183 -2.38 -12.95 5.09
N ARG A 184 -1.48 -13.86 4.69
CA ARG A 184 -1.62 -15.29 4.97
C ARG A 184 -1.68 -15.56 6.47
N LYS A 185 -0.72 -15.00 7.23
CA LYS A 185 -0.60 -15.20 8.68
C LYS A 185 -1.79 -14.61 9.45
N GLY A 186 -2.26 -13.44 9.02
CA GLY A 186 -3.40 -12.77 9.64
C GLY A 186 -4.77 -13.21 9.11
N HIS A 187 -4.81 -14.11 8.13
CA HIS A 187 -6.01 -14.60 7.46
C HIS A 187 -6.94 -13.46 6.99
N TYR A 188 -6.40 -12.58 6.14
CA TYR A 188 -7.14 -11.50 5.47
C TYR A 188 -6.68 -11.36 4.01
N GLY A 189 -7.23 -10.41 3.25
CA GLY A 189 -6.82 -10.18 1.86
C GLY A 189 -7.20 -11.35 0.96
N ALA A 190 -6.30 -11.75 0.05
CA ALA A 190 -6.56 -12.86 -0.88
C ALA A 190 -6.68 -14.24 -0.19
N PHE A 191 -6.42 -14.33 1.12
CA PHE A 191 -6.60 -15.57 1.88
C PHE A 191 -8.00 -15.73 2.47
N LEU A 192 -8.87 -14.71 2.32
CA LEU A 192 -10.31 -14.85 2.54
C LEU A 192 -11.06 -15.35 1.31
N GLN A 193 -10.41 -15.38 0.14
CA GLN A 193 -11.06 -15.59 -1.15
C GLN A 193 -11.96 -16.84 -1.18
N GLU A 194 -11.66 -17.89 -0.40
CA GLU A 194 -12.47 -19.11 -0.32
C GLU A 194 -13.62 -19.06 0.71
N ASP A 195 -13.64 -18.08 1.63
CA ASP A 195 -14.66 -17.93 2.69
C ASP A 195 -15.68 -16.85 2.32
N TRP A 196 -16.55 -17.18 1.37
CA TRP A 196 -17.58 -16.27 0.87
C TRP A 196 -18.59 -15.84 1.95
N PRO A 197 -19.05 -16.71 2.88
CA PRO A 197 -19.91 -16.29 3.98
C PRO A 197 -19.28 -15.22 4.88
N LEU A 198 -17.99 -15.35 5.22
CA LEU A 198 -17.29 -14.32 5.98
C LEU A 198 -17.20 -13.02 5.19
N ILE A 199 -16.80 -13.07 3.91
CA ILE A 199 -16.70 -11.88 3.05
C ILE A 199 -18.04 -11.16 2.95
N PHE A 200 -19.13 -11.91 2.70
CA PHE A 200 -20.48 -11.37 2.65
C PHE A 200 -20.80 -10.62 3.94
N ARG A 201 -20.55 -11.24 5.11
CA ARG A 201 -20.80 -10.62 6.42
C ARG A 201 -19.97 -9.36 6.64
N LEU A 202 -18.70 -9.34 6.25
CA LEU A 202 -17.83 -8.17 6.36
C LEU A 202 -18.37 -6.98 5.54
N ILE A 203 -18.67 -7.21 4.26
CA ILE A 203 -19.16 -6.16 3.35
C ILE A 203 -20.56 -5.71 3.77
N ASN A 204 -21.45 -6.66 4.07
CA ASN A 204 -22.84 -6.36 4.39
C ASN A 204 -22.98 -5.59 5.70
N ASN A 205 -22.19 -5.92 6.74
CA ASN A 205 -22.17 -5.16 7.98
C ASN A 205 -21.76 -3.69 7.74
N LEU A 206 -20.73 -3.44 6.92
CA LEU A 206 -20.36 -2.08 6.52
C LEU A 206 -21.46 -1.41 5.69
N HIS A 207 -22.04 -2.12 4.72
CA HIS A 207 -23.06 -1.59 3.83
C HIS A 207 -24.28 -1.11 4.62
N LEU A 208 -24.69 -1.88 5.62
CA LEU A 208 -25.84 -1.55 6.46
C LEU A 208 -25.57 -0.35 7.36
N ARG A 209 -24.37 -0.23 7.96
CA ARG A 209 -24.12 0.66 9.09
C ARG A 209 -23.27 1.89 8.81
N LEU A 210 -22.51 1.92 7.72
CA LEU A 210 -21.77 3.14 7.33
C LEU A 210 -22.67 4.12 6.59
N ARG A 211 -22.38 5.42 6.73
CA ARG A 211 -23.00 6.49 5.94
C ARG A 211 -22.40 6.57 4.54
N VAL A 212 -21.09 6.34 4.43
CA VAL A 212 -20.38 6.28 3.16
C VAL A 212 -20.55 4.94 2.45
N ALA A 213 -20.21 4.94 1.16
CA ALA A 213 -20.27 3.74 0.34
C ALA A 213 -19.23 2.69 0.75
N VAL A 214 -19.50 1.44 0.40
CA VAL A 214 -18.58 0.30 0.57
C VAL A 214 -18.13 -0.19 -0.78
N THR A 215 -16.82 -0.40 -0.95
CA THR A 215 -16.23 -0.95 -2.17
C THR A 215 -15.42 -2.20 -1.83
N ALA A 216 -15.10 -3.01 -2.83
CA ALA A 216 -14.26 -4.18 -2.63
C ALA A 216 -13.21 -4.32 -3.73
N LYS A 217 -11.96 -4.63 -3.35
CA LYS A 217 -10.88 -4.94 -4.28
C LYS A 217 -10.52 -6.42 -4.26
N MET A 218 -10.82 -7.13 -5.34
CA MET A 218 -10.63 -8.58 -5.47
C MET A 218 -9.50 -8.97 -6.44
N ARG A 219 -9.09 -10.23 -6.35
CA ARG A 219 -8.34 -10.97 -7.39
C ARG A 219 -9.24 -11.98 -8.07
N VAL A 220 -8.90 -12.36 -9.29
CA VAL A 220 -9.63 -13.37 -10.06
C VAL A 220 -9.29 -14.80 -9.62
N TYR A 221 -10.16 -15.75 -9.97
CA TYR A 221 -9.87 -17.18 -9.94
C TYR A 221 -9.26 -17.63 -11.28
N PRO A 222 -8.64 -18.82 -11.34
CA PRO A 222 -8.28 -19.44 -12.62
C PRO A 222 -9.51 -19.62 -13.53
N ASN A 223 -10.63 -20.07 -12.96
CA ASN A 223 -11.91 -20.26 -13.64
C ASN A 223 -12.70 -18.93 -13.72
N VAL A 224 -13.26 -18.62 -14.89
CA VAL A 224 -13.95 -17.32 -15.14
C VAL A 224 -15.34 -17.30 -14.53
N GLU A 225 -16.08 -18.40 -14.57
CA GLU A 225 -17.43 -18.53 -14.00
C GLU A 225 -17.41 -18.29 -12.49
N ARG A 226 -16.42 -18.86 -11.80
CA ARG A 226 -16.20 -18.65 -10.36
C ARG A 226 -15.81 -17.22 -10.05
N THR A 227 -15.05 -16.57 -10.94
CA THR A 227 -14.70 -15.15 -10.82
C THR A 227 -15.94 -14.27 -10.92
N ILE A 228 -16.83 -14.55 -11.88
CA ILE A 228 -18.09 -13.84 -12.07
C ILE A 228 -19.01 -14.04 -10.85
N ALA A 229 -19.21 -15.29 -10.42
CA ALA A 229 -20.05 -15.62 -9.28
C ALA A 229 -19.54 -14.94 -7.99
N TYR A 230 -18.23 -14.90 -7.79
CA TYR A 230 -17.61 -14.18 -6.68
C TYR A 230 -17.91 -12.68 -6.73
N ALA A 231 -17.73 -12.03 -7.88
CA ALA A 231 -18.02 -10.61 -8.04
C ALA A 231 -19.51 -10.28 -7.77
N ARG A 232 -20.43 -11.12 -8.27
CA ARG A 232 -21.87 -10.99 -7.98
C ARG A 232 -22.19 -11.16 -6.50
N MET A 233 -21.48 -12.05 -5.79
CA MET A 233 -21.61 -12.19 -4.34
C MET A 233 -21.15 -10.91 -3.61
N LEU A 234 -20.06 -10.26 -4.06
CA LEU A 234 -19.62 -8.98 -3.49
C LEU A 234 -20.67 -7.86 -3.70
N GLU A 235 -21.24 -7.78 -4.90
CA GLU A 235 -22.35 -6.85 -5.20
C GLU A 235 -23.57 -7.15 -4.32
N ARG A 236 -23.99 -8.42 -4.23
CA ARG A 236 -25.08 -8.88 -3.35
C ARG A 236 -24.83 -8.54 -1.87
N ALA A 237 -23.59 -8.62 -1.41
CA ALA A 237 -23.23 -8.24 -0.05
C ALA A 237 -23.38 -6.72 0.19
N GLY A 238 -23.40 -5.90 -0.86
CA GLY A 238 -23.59 -4.45 -0.79
C GLY A 238 -22.39 -3.62 -1.24
N ALA A 239 -21.40 -4.23 -1.92
CA ALA A 239 -20.33 -3.48 -2.55
C ALA A 239 -20.86 -2.64 -3.72
N GLN A 240 -20.60 -1.34 -3.68
CA GLN A 240 -21.10 -0.35 -4.64
C GLN A 240 -20.11 -0.03 -5.77
N ILE A 241 -18.85 -0.45 -5.64
CA ILE A 241 -17.82 -0.46 -6.68
C ILE A 241 -16.97 -1.71 -6.47
N ILE A 242 -16.60 -2.39 -7.56
CA ILE A 242 -15.72 -3.57 -7.52
C ILE A 242 -14.43 -3.27 -8.30
N THR A 243 -13.29 -3.34 -7.63
CA THR A 243 -11.99 -3.29 -8.30
C THR A 243 -11.47 -4.71 -8.55
N VAL A 244 -11.17 -5.05 -9.80
CA VAL A 244 -10.73 -6.40 -10.19
C VAL A 244 -9.27 -6.37 -10.60
N HIS A 245 -8.41 -7.04 -9.83
CA HIS A 245 -7.06 -7.37 -10.28
C HIS A 245 -7.12 -8.67 -11.09
N GLY A 246 -6.84 -8.59 -12.40
CA GLY A 246 -6.85 -9.73 -13.33
C GLY A 246 -5.79 -10.82 -13.08
N ARG A 247 -5.15 -10.85 -11.92
CA ARG A 247 -4.18 -11.89 -11.53
C ARG A 247 -4.75 -12.74 -10.40
N THR A 248 -4.47 -14.04 -10.42
CA THR A 248 -4.84 -14.93 -9.30
C THR A 248 -4.02 -14.63 -8.05
N ARG A 249 -4.42 -15.18 -6.89
CA ARG A 249 -3.67 -15.05 -5.63
C ARG A 249 -2.20 -15.46 -5.77
N ASP A 250 -1.93 -16.53 -6.52
CA ASP A 250 -0.60 -17.14 -6.59
C ASP A 250 0.32 -16.44 -7.60
N MET A 251 -0.25 -15.57 -8.44
CA MET A 251 0.46 -14.67 -9.35
C MET A 251 1.01 -13.45 -8.61
N LYS A 252 2.11 -13.67 -7.87
CA LYS A 252 2.81 -12.66 -7.06
C LYS A 252 4.33 -12.82 -7.12
N GLY A 253 5.05 -11.75 -6.74
CA GLY A 253 6.51 -11.75 -6.75
C GLY A 253 7.04 -12.09 -8.14
N GLN A 254 7.98 -13.03 -8.23
CA GLN A 254 8.55 -13.45 -9.52
C GLN A 254 7.59 -14.26 -10.39
N LYS A 255 6.49 -14.78 -9.84
CA LYS A 255 5.45 -15.49 -10.59
C LYS A 255 4.31 -14.55 -11.01
N THR A 256 4.55 -13.24 -11.12
CA THR A 256 3.48 -12.27 -11.31
C THR A 256 2.69 -12.48 -12.61
N GLY A 257 3.35 -12.82 -13.73
CA GLY A 257 2.72 -12.93 -15.04
C GLY A 257 1.91 -11.69 -15.46
N LEU A 258 1.16 -11.83 -16.55
CA LEU A 258 0.23 -10.81 -17.04
C LEU A 258 -1.12 -10.90 -16.33
N ALA A 259 -1.77 -9.77 -16.09
CA ALA A 259 -3.17 -9.74 -15.70
C ALA A 259 -4.06 -10.11 -16.88
N ASP A 260 -5.10 -10.90 -16.62
CA ASP A 260 -6.10 -11.31 -17.60
C ASP A 260 -7.24 -10.29 -17.65
N TRP A 261 -7.23 -9.44 -18.68
CA TRP A 261 -8.26 -8.43 -18.92
C TRP A 261 -9.58 -9.01 -19.41
N ASN A 262 -9.60 -10.21 -20.00
CA ASN A 262 -10.84 -10.86 -20.42
C ASN A 262 -11.67 -11.29 -19.20
N LYS A 263 -11.02 -11.76 -18.14
CA LYS A 263 -11.71 -12.00 -16.86
C LYS A 263 -12.28 -10.73 -16.24
N ILE A 264 -11.61 -9.59 -16.40
CA ILE A 264 -12.13 -8.29 -15.94
C ILE A 264 -13.36 -7.89 -16.76
N ARG A 265 -13.31 -8.04 -18.11
CA ARG A 265 -14.46 -7.80 -18.99
C ARG A 265 -15.66 -8.64 -18.58
N ALA A 266 -15.44 -9.94 -18.38
CA ALA A 266 -16.50 -10.85 -17.97
C ALA A 266 -17.15 -10.45 -16.63
N VAL A 267 -16.38 -9.92 -15.68
CA VAL A 267 -16.94 -9.34 -14.44
C VAL A 267 -17.74 -8.08 -14.73
N LYS A 268 -17.20 -7.14 -15.53
CA LYS A 268 -17.88 -5.88 -15.89
C LYS A 268 -19.23 -6.11 -16.56
N GLU A 269 -19.34 -7.10 -17.43
CA GLU A 269 -20.59 -7.47 -18.11
C GLU A 269 -21.61 -8.12 -17.16
N ALA A 270 -21.14 -8.69 -16.03
CA ALA A 270 -21.96 -9.52 -15.15
C ALA A 270 -22.50 -8.81 -13.91
N VAL A 271 -21.97 -7.64 -13.53
CA VAL A 271 -22.37 -6.86 -12.34
C VAL A 271 -23.03 -5.54 -12.72
N GLY A 272 -23.91 -5.03 -11.86
CA GLY A 272 -24.63 -3.77 -12.07
C GLY A 272 -23.92 -2.53 -11.54
N VAL A 273 -22.81 -2.68 -10.83
CA VAL A 273 -22.01 -1.60 -10.23
C VAL A 273 -20.79 -1.20 -11.08
N PRO A 274 -20.20 -0.01 -10.88
CA PRO A 274 -18.95 0.36 -11.51
C PRO A 274 -17.83 -0.64 -11.22
N VAL A 275 -17.01 -0.92 -12.24
CA VAL A 275 -15.83 -1.79 -12.16
C VAL A 275 -14.57 -1.02 -12.48
N ILE A 276 -13.54 -1.20 -11.65
CA ILE A 276 -12.20 -0.65 -11.86
C ILE A 276 -11.25 -1.79 -12.28
N ALA A 277 -10.68 -1.70 -13.48
CA ALA A 277 -9.71 -2.66 -13.99
C ALA A 277 -8.33 -2.43 -13.37
N ASN A 278 -7.65 -3.48 -12.91
CA ASN A 278 -6.30 -3.37 -12.35
C ASN A 278 -5.34 -4.45 -12.87
N GLY A 279 -4.14 -4.01 -13.25
CA GLY A 279 -3.03 -4.84 -13.72
C GLY A 279 -2.61 -4.53 -15.16
N ASN A 280 -1.30 -4.62 -15.43
CA ASN A 280 -0.65 -4.33 -16.72
C ASN A 280 -0.68 -2.86 -17.18
N VAL A 281 -0.85 -1.89 -16.28
CA VAL A 281 -0.90 -0.46 -16.62
C VAL A 281 0.44 0.18 -16.24
N LEU A 282 1.34 0.29 -17.22
CA LEU A 282 2.72 0.75 -17.06
C LEU A 282 3.03 2.00 -17.90
N PHE A 283 2.24 2.29 -18.93
CA PHE A 283 2.33 3.48 -19.78
C PHE A 283 1.02 4.25 -19.82
N PRO A 284 1.04 5.55 -20.17
CA PRO A 284 -0.18 6.33 -20.39
C PRO A 284 -1.15 5.67 -21.39
N ALA A 285 -0.64 5.14 -22.51
CA ALA A 285 -1.45 4.47 -23.52
C ALA A 285 -2.18 3.20 -23.00
N ASP A 286 -1.67 2.58 -21.92
CA ASP A 286 -2.31 1.39 -21.35
C ASP A 286 -3.65 1.71 -20.69
N VAL A 287 -3.88 2.97 -20.31
CA VAL A 287 -5.14 3.40 -19.70
C VAL A 287 -6.29 3.27 -20.70
N GLU A 288 -6.13 3.84 -21.90
CA GLU A 288 -7.15 3.79 -22.94
C GLU A 288 -7.35 2.36 -23.45
N GLU A 289 -6.26 1.62 -23.64
CA GLU A 289 -6.32 0.24 -24.09
C GLU A 289 -6.99 -0.67 -23.05
N ALA A 290 -6.66 -0.53 -21.76
CA ALA A 290 -7.32 -1.29 -20.71
C ALA A 290 -8.82 -0.97 -20.62
N LEU A 291 -9.23 0.30 -20.75
CA LEU A 291 -10.65 0.67 -20.81
C LEU A 291 -11.34 0.04 -22.02
N ARG A 292 -10.74 0.15 -23.21
CA ARG A 292 -11.27 -0.41 -24.46
C ARG A 292 -11.44 -1.92 -24.39
N VAL A 293 -10.44 -2.63 -23.87
CA VAL A 293 -10.46 -4.10 -23.79
C VAL A 293 -11.37 -4.57 -22.67
N THR A 294 -11.31 -3.99 -21.48
CA THR A 294 -12.10 -4.50 -20.35
C THR A 294 -13.54 -4.01 -20.35
N GLY A 295 -13.84 -2.89 -21.00
CA GLY A 295 -15.11 -2.18 -20.84
C GLY A 295 -15.32 -1.61 -19.44
N ALA A 296 -14.30 -1.67 -18.56
CA ALA A 296 -14.37 -1.14 -17.21
C ALA A 296 -14.56 0.38 -17.20
N ASP A 297 -15.04 0.90 -16.08
CA ASP A 297 -15.37 2.33 -15.95
C ASP A 297 -14.16 3.18 -15.59
N ALA A 298 -13.15 2.55 -14.98
CA ALA A 298 -11.85 3.14 -14.70
C ALA A 298 -10.73 2.10 -14.72
N VAL A 299 -9.50 2.61 -14.73
CA VAL A 299 -8.27 1.84 -14.66
C VAL A 299 -7.46 2.26 -13.44
N MET A 300 -6.96 1.26 -12.73
CA MET A 300 -6.11 1.44 -11.56
C MET A 300 -4.67 1.01 -11.87
N SER A 301 -3.71 1.91 -11.62
CA SER A 301 -2.27 1.60 -11.67
C SER A 301 -1.65 1.57 -10.27
N ALA A 302 -0.71 0.64 -10.07
CA ALA A 302 0.05 0.45 -8.84
C ALA A 302 1.54 0.67 -9.11
N GLU A 303 2.29 -0.41 -9.44
CA GLU A 303 3.72 -0.32 -9.75
C GLU A 303 3.99 0.69 -10.87
N GLY A 304 3.18 0.75 -11.94
CA GLY A 304 3.34 1.74 -13.01
C GLY A 304 3.40 3.19 -12.50
N ASN A 305 2.44 3.57 -11.66
CA ASN A 305 2.42 4.89 -11.00
C ASN A 305 3.64 5.12 -10.07
N LEU A 306 4.13 4.09 -9.38
CA LEU A 306 5.28 4.21 -8.48
C LEU A 306 6.62 4.49 -9.20
N TYR A 307 6.75 4.04 -10.45
CA TYR A 307 7.94 4.31 -11.26
C TYR A 307 7.76 5.55 -12.13
N THR A 308 6.53 5.84 -12.55
CA THR A 308 6.18 7.00 -13.35
C THR A 308 4.89 7.63 -12.80
N PRO A 309 4.97 8.54 -11.80
CA PRO A 309 3.77 9.15 -11.20
C PRO A 309 2.94 9.93 -12.22
N THR A 310 3.55 10.35 -13.33
CA THR A 310 2.89 11.02 -14.45
C THR A 310 2.20 10.09 -15.45
N ILE A 311 2.00 8.81 -15.11
CA ILE A 311 1.34 7.83 -15.99
C ILE A 311 -0.07 8.24 -16.42
N PHE A 312 -0.72 9.14 -15.66
CA PHE A 312 -2.07 9.62 -15.91
C PHE A 312 -2.13 11.03 -16.51
N ALA A 313 -0.98 11.67 -16.72
CA ALA A 313 -0.88 13.00 -17.31
C ALA A 313 -1.01 12.93 -18.84
N ASP A 314 -1.48 14.02 -19.42
CA ASP A 314 -1.50 14.18 -20.87
C ASP A 314 -0.07 14.24 -21.41
N ALA A 315 0.11 13.74 -22.64
CA ALA A 315 1.42 13.75 -23.27
C ALA A 315 1.87 15.21 -23.54
N PRO A 316 3.04 15.65 -23.04
CA PRO A 316 3.57 16.98 -23.33
C PRO A 316 3.84 17.17 -24.82
N SER A 317 3.37 18.29 -25.37
CA SER A 317 3.57 18.66 -26.78
C SER A 317 4.91 19.37 -27.04
N SER A 318 5.55 19.91 -26.00
CA SER A 318 6.81 20.66 -26.08
C SER A 318 7.76 20.35 -24.92
N PRO A 319 9.08 20.55 -25.08
CA PRO A 319 10.03 20.41 -24.00
C PRO A 319 9.71 21.29 -22.78
N SER A 320 10.00 20.79 -21.59
CA SER A 320 9.95 21.51 -20.32
C SER A 320 11.00 20.97 -19.35
N ALA A 321 11.13 21.58 -18.17
CA ALA A 321 12.01 21.03 -17.12
C ALA A 321 11.60 19.60 -16.73
N LEU A 322 10.30 19.35 -16.58
CA LEU A 322 9.79 18.01 -16.28
C LEU A 322 9.93 17.07 -17.48
N TYR A 323 9.72 17.55 -18.71
CA TYR A 323 9.76 16.71 -19.93
C TYR A 323 10.79 17.24 -20.93
N PRO A 324 12.10 17.00 -20.71
CA PRO A 324 13.15 17.64 -21.49
C PRO A 324 13.23 17.17 -22.95
N LEU A 325 12.68 15.99 -23.28
CA LEU A 325 12.74 15.39 -24.62
C LEU A 325 11.39 15.31 -25.34
N ALA A 326 10.35 15.98 -24.84
CA ALA A 326 9.05 16.05 -25.50
C ALA A 326 9.10 16.81 -26.86
N PRO A 327 8.22 16.50 -27.84
CA PRO A 327 7.24 15.41 -27.83
C PRO A 327 7.86 14.06 -28.22
N ARG A 328 9.12 14.02 -28.68
CA ARG A 328 9.78 12.81 -29.19
C ARG A 328 9.83 11.68 -28.15
N LEU A 329 10.15 12.02 -26.90
CA LEU A 329 10.20 11.08 -25.80
C LEU A 329 9.55 11.73 -24.56
N PRO A 330 8.23 11.61 -24.38
CA PRO A 330 7.46 12.32 -23.36
C PRO A 330 7.56 11.67 -21.97
N PHE A 331 8.77 11.39 -21.51
CA PHE A 331 9.03 10.81 -20.18
C PHE A 331 9.61 11.86 -19.24
N PRO A 332 9.20 11.86 -17.96
CA PRO A 332 9.59 12.92 -17.05
C PRO A 332 11.02 12.73 -16.53
N ASP A 333 11.70 13.83 -16.21
CA ASP A 333 13.02 13.81 -15.55
C ASP A 333 12.88 13.36 -14.09
N ILE A 334 13.69 12.38 -13.70
CA ILE A 334 13.60 11.76 -12.37
C ILE A 334 14.03 12.70 -11.24
N VAL A 335 14.94 13.65 -11.49
CA VAL A 335 15.42 14.60 -10.49
C VAL A 335 14.32 15.62 -10.20
N VAL A 336 13.64 16.11 -11.25
CA VAL A 336 12.52 17.04 -11.11
C VAL A 336 11.38 16.39 -10.31
N LEU A 337 11.01 15.14 -10.64
CA LEU A 337 9.99 14.40 -9.88
C LEU A 337 10.41 14.13 -8.43
N ALA A 338 11.66 13.74 -8.21
CA ALA A 338 12.17 13.49 -6.86
C ALA A 338 12.12 14.76 -5.99
N ARG A 339 12.50 15.91 -6.56
CA ARG A 339 12.41 17.21 -5.86
C ARG A 339 10.97 17.57 -5.54
N GLU A 340 10.07 17.46 -6.51
CA GLU A 340 8.65 17.76 -6.29
C GLU A 340 8.06 16.90 -5.16
N TYR A 341 8.35 15.59 -5.17
CA TYR A 341 7.91 14.69 -4.11
C TYR A 341 8.45 15.13 -2.73
N LEU A 342 9.74 15.50 -2.63
CA LEU A 342 10.32 15.97 -1.38
C LEU A 342 9.73 17.33 -0.93
N ASP A 343 9.40 18.23 -1.85
CA ASP A 343 8.72 19.50 -1.57
C ASP A 343 7.33 19.29 -0.96
N ILE A 344 6.58 18.32 -1.50
CA ILE A 344 5.29 17.91 -0.94
C ILE A 344 5.50 17.39 0.48
N VAL A 345 6.42 16.44 0.68
CA VAL A 345 6.71 15.86 2.01
C VAL A 345 7.10 16.94 3.03
N ALA A 346 7.93 17.91 2.63
CA ALA A 346 8.33 19.01 3.50
C ALA A 346 7.17 19.96 3.85
N THR A 347 6.14 20.03 3.03
CA THR A 347 5.03 20.98 3.22
C THR A 347 3.91 20.42 4.08
N LEU A 348 3.75 19.10 4.10
CA LEU A 348 2.71 18.42 4.88
C LEU A 348 2.97 18.56 6.38
N LYS A 349 1.90 18.76 7.14
CA LYS A 349 1.92 18.58 8.60
C LYS A 349 1.98 17.09 8.94
N THR A 350 1.28 16.28 8.16
CA THR A 350 1.17 14.83 8.30
C THR A 350 2.54 14.19 8.04
N PRO A 351 3.15 13.54 9.05
CA PRO A 351 4.48 12.99 8.89
C PRO A 351 4.52 11.88 7.84
N THR A 352 5.44 12.00 6.87
CA THR A 352 5.72 10.92 5.94
C THR A 352 6.80 10.00 6.52
N ALA A 353 6.55 8.70 6.50
CA ALA A 353 7.50 7.73 7.01
C ALA A 353 8.82 7.75 6.21
N VAL A 354 9.96 7.72 6.90
CA VAL A 354 11.29 7.69 6.26
C VAL A 354 11.47 6.48 5.35
N SER A 355 10.82 5.35 5.68
CA SER A 355 10.78 4.16 4.82
C SER A 355 10.06 4.42 3.50
N ALA A 356 8.94 5.15 3.51
CA ALA A 356 8.19 5.53 2.33
C ALA A 356 9.02 6.47 1.44
N ILE A 357 9.58 7.55 2.00
CA ILE A 357 10.44 8.51 1.27
C ILE A 357 11.57 7.78 0.55
N ARG A 358 12.33 6.95 1.28
CA ARG A 358 13.45 6.19 0.71
C ARG A 358 12.98 5.23 -0.38
N SER A 359 11.87 4.53 -0.15
CA SER A 359 11.34 3.56 -1.12
C SER A 359 10.91 4.23 -2.42
N HIS A 360 10.26 5.38 -2.34
CA HIS A 360 9.85 6.14 -3.52
C HIS A 360 11.04 6.64 -4.33
N LEU A 361 12.07 7.19 -3.68
CA LEU A 361 13.30 7.59 -4.35
C LEU A 361 14.02 6.40 -5.01
N PHE A 362 14.01 5.22 -4.39
CA PHE A 362 14.57 4.01 -5.02
C PHE A 362 13.83 3.61 -6.30
N ARG A 363 12.54 3.90 -6.42
CA ARG A 363 11.74 3.59 -7.62
C ARG A 363 11.84 4.67 -8.67
N LEU A 364 11.63 5.93 -8.31
CA LEU A 364 11.78 7.08 -9.21
C LEU A 364 13.18 7.11 -9.82
N CYS A 365 14.22 6.97 -9.00
CA CYS A 365 15.60 7.01 -9.46
C CYS A 365 16.14 5.64 -9.91
N ARG A 366 15.31 4.59 -9.96
CA ARG A 366 15.74 3.22 -10.34
C ARG A 366 16.58 3.22 -11.62
N PRO A 367 16.18 3.87 -12.73
CA PRO A 367 16.94 3.78 -13.98
C PRO A 367 18.36 4.32 -13.82
N ALA A 368 18.52 5.46 -13.15
CA ALA A 368 19.85 6.01 -12.85
C ALA A 368 20.65 5.13 -11.90
N LEU A 369 20.01 4.54 -10.89
CA LEU A 369 20.65 3.65 -9.91
C LEU A 369 21.07 2.29 -10.48
N GLU A 370 20.59 1.91 -11.66
CA GLU A 370 21.09 0.74 -12.40
C GLU A 370 22.39 1.04 -13.16
N VAL A 371 22.58 2.30 -13.53
CA VAL A 371 23.81 2.80 -14.16
C VAL A 371 24.86 3.17 -13.12
N HIS A 372 24.48 4.02 -12.17
CA HIS A 372 25.31 4.55 -11.08
C HIS A 372 25.04 3.75 -9.80
N ARG A 373 25.47 2.49 -9.80
CA ARG A 373 25.12 1.52 -8.75
C ARG A 373 25.72 1.85 -7.38
N ASP A 374 26.82 2.60 -7.35
CA ASP A 374 27.46 3.15 -6.15
C ASP A 374 26.47 4.01 -5.35
N MET A 375 25.67 4.83 -6.04
CA MET A 375 24.71 5.75 -5.42
C MET A 375 23.56 5.04 -4.67
N ARG A 376 23.37 3.73 -4.89
CA ARG A 376 22.37 2.93 -4.14
C ARG A 376 22.70 2.86 -2.66
N ALA A 377 24.00 2.79 -2.32
CA ALA A 377 24.45 2.79 -0.93
C ALA A 377 24.16 4.15 -0.27
N ASP A 378 24.40 5.24 -1.00
CA ASP A 378 24.17 6.60 -0.54
C ASP A 378 22.69 6.85 -0.25
N LEU A 379 21.79 6.48 -1.16
CA LEU A 379 20.34 6.54 -0.91
C LEU A 379 19.91 5.64 0.25
N GLY A 380 20.50 4.45 0.35
CA GLY A 380 20.24 3.51 1.44
C GLY A 380 20.56 4.10 2.81
N GLN A 381 21.60 4.93 2.90
CA GLN A 381 22.05 5.58 4.13
C GLN A 381 21.39 6.94 4.38
N SER A 382 20.78 7.54 3.35
CA SER A 382 20.08 8.81 3.43
C SER A 382 18.97 8.78 4.48
N ARG A 383 18.95 9.84 5.29
CA ARG A 383 18.04 10.03 6.42
C ARG A 383 18.01 11.52 6.81
N PRO A 384 16.95 11.97 7.52
CA PRO A 384 16.95 13.27 8.18
C PRO A 384 18.24 13.51 8.97
N SER A 385 18.85 14.70 8.86
CA SER A 385 20.12 15.02 9.55
C SER A 385 19.98 15.05 11.07
N GLY A 386 18.78 15.36 11.57
CA GLY A 386 18.46 15.41 12.99
C GLY A 386 18.28 14.04 13.64
N LYS A 387 18.54 13.95 14.95
CA LYS A 387 18.23 12.76 15.76
C LYS A 387 16.73 12.63 16.07
N ASP A 388 15.95 13.70 15.87
CA ASP A 388 14.52 13.71 16.16
C ASP A 388 13.72 12.96 15.08
N HIS A 389 13.17 11.82 15.47
CA HIS A 389 12.33 10.99 14.61
C HIS A 389 10.99 11.67 14.25
N LYS A 390 10.63 12.76 14.96
CA LYS A 390 9.41 13.56 14.76
C LYS A 390 9.64 14.82 13.94
N ALA A 391 10.85 15.04 13.38
CA ALA A 391 11.12 16.19 12.51
C ALA A 391 10.04 16.37 11.43
N THR A 392 9.66 17.60 11.13
CA THR A 392 8.73 17.95 10.04
C THR A 392 9.39 18.98 9.15
N GLY A 393 8.76 19.39 8.06
CA GLY A 393 9.36 20.42 7.22
C GLY A 393 10.57 19.92 6.44
N GLU A 394 11.44 20.86 6.09
CA GLU A 394 12.73 20.60 5.44
C GLU A 394 13.63 19.65 6.24
N ALA A 395 13.59 19.71 7.57
CA ALA A 395 14.37 18.81 8.42
C ALA A 395 13.99 17.33 8.25
N ARG A 396 12.80 17.02 7.68
CA ARG A 396 12.39 15.64 7.36
C ARG A 396 13.02 15.13 6.06
N VAL A 397 13.43 16.01 5.16
CA VAL A 397 13.86 15.65 3.80
C VAL A 397 15.29 16.05 3.47
N ASP A 398 15.96 16.86 4.28
CA ASP A 398 17.30 17.41 4.02
C ASP A 398 18.35 16.40 3.53
N GLY A 399 18.52 15.26 4.20
CA GLY A 399 19.46 14.23 3.79
C GLY A 399 19.06 13.51 2.50
N PHE A 400 17.76 13.50 2.17
CA PHE A 400 17.29 13.00 0.87
C PHE A 400 17.47 14.05 -0.24
N ARG A 401 17.32 15.35 0.06
CA ARG A 401 17.64 16.42 -0.89
C ARG A 401 19.12 16.40 -1.27
N ALA A 402 20.00 16.27 -0.28
CA ALA A 402 21.44 16.14 -0.53
C ALA A 402 21.77 14.97 -1.47
N PHE A 403 21.06 13.85 -1.35
CA PHE A 403 21.19 12.74 -2.29
C PHE A 403 20.71 13.12 -3.70
N VAL A 404 19.54 13.77 -3.83
CA VAL A 404 18.98 14.18 -5.12
C VAL A 404 19.89 15.20 -5.82
N ASP A 405 20.51 16.12 -5.08
CA ASP A 405 21.46 17.09 -5.62
C ASP A 405 22.74 16.39 -6.14
N ALA A 406 23.28 15.44 -5.37
CA ALA A 406 24.41 14.62 -5.82
C ALA A 406 24.06 13.77 -7.06
N LEU A 407 22.82 13.28 -7.14
CA LEU A 407 22.32 12.56 -8.32
C LEU A 407 22.25 13.48 -9.55
N GLU A 408 21.77 14.71 -9.40
CA GLU A 408 21.74 15.68 -10.50
C GLU A 408 23.14 15.99 -11.03
N GLU A 409 24.11 16.22 -10.14
CA GLU A 409 25.50 16.43 -10.52
C GLU A 409 26.06 15.21 -11.30
N ARG A 410 25.78 14.00 -10.81
CA ARG A 410 26.20 12.76 -11.49
C ARG A 410 25.58 12.61 -12.88
N LEU A 411 24.32 13.00 -13.06
CA LEU A 411 23.58 12.85 -14.33
C LEU A 411 23.84 13.98 -15.33
N SER A 412 24.35 15.13 -14.89
CA SER A 412 24.65 16.28 -15.74
C SER A 412 25.50 15.94 -16.98
N PRO A 413 26.64 15.22 -16.88
CA PRO A 413 27.39 14.82 -18.07
C PRO A 413 26.65 13.79 -18.94
N ASP A 414 25.87 12.90 -18.34
CA ASP A 414 25.12 11.87 -19.06
C ASP A 414 24.06 12.48 -19.99
N ARG A 415 23.34 13.51 -19.52
CA ARG A 415 22.28 14.22 -20.26
C ARG A 415 22.76 14.79 -21.59
N THR A 416 24.03 15.18 -21.68
CA THR A 416 24.63 15.77 -22.89
C THR A 416 25.39 14.77 -23.74
N ASN A 417 25.57 13.54 -23.28
CA ASN A 417 26.40 12.55 -23.95
C ASN A 417 25.57 11.77 -24.99
N PRO A 418 25.90 11.84 -26.30
CA PRO A 418 25.16 11.15 -27.35
C PRO A 418 25.01 9.64 -27.12
N ASN A 419 25.98 9.00 -26.45
CA ASN A 419 25.96 7.55 -26.17
C ASN A 419 24.80 7.10 -25.27
N TYR A 420 24.15 8.03 -24.56
CA TYR A 420 23.01 7.73 -23.71
C TYR A 420 21.68 8.25 -24.29
N LEU A 421 21.71 8.86 -25.47
CA LEU A 421 20.50 9.25 -26.20
C LEU A 421 19.99 8.12 -27.12
N GLU A 422 20.83 7.12 -27.38
CA GLU A 422 20.53 5.96 -28.21
C GLU A 422 20.60 4.66 -27.40
N ALA A 423 19.86 3.65 -27.86
CA ALA A 423 19.85 2.34 -27.24
C ALA A 423 21.27 1.71 -27.30
N PRO A 424 21.82 1.20 -26.19
CA PRO A 424 23.10 0.51 -26.24
C PRO A 424 22.95 -0.80 -27.04
N ALA A 425 23.99 -1.16 -27.79
CA ALA A 425 24.01 -2.40 -28.57
C ALA A 425 23.80 -3.66 -27.71
N ILE A 426 24.19 -3.61 -26.43
CA ILE A 426 23.95 -4.65 -25.43
C ILE A 426 23.06 -4.05 -24.34
N PRO A 427 21.86 -4.62 -24.08
CA PRO A 427 21.01 -4.19 -22.98
C PRO A 427 21.74 -4.21 -21.65
N ARG A 428 21.49 -3.21 -20.80
CA ARG A 428 22.17 -3.13 -19.50
C ARG A 428 21.66 -4.24 -18.58
N TYR A 429 22.52 -4.72 -17.70
CA TYR A 429 22.15 -5.74 -16.74
C TYR A 429 20.99 -5.26 -15.85
N GLY A 430 19.86 -5.98 -15.87
CA GLY A 430 18.66 -5.63 -15.12
C GLY A 430 17.65 -4.75 -15.88
N SER A 431 17.99 -4.23 -17.06
CA SER A 431 17.01 -3.56 -17.92
C SER A 431 16.23 -4.59 -18.73
N THR A 432 14.92 -4.70 -18.48
CA THR A 432 14.01 -5.39 -19.39
C THR A 432 13.70 -4.46 -20.57
N PRO A 433 13.74 -4.96 -21.83
CA PRO A 433 13.29 -4.17 -22.96
C PRO A 433 11.89 -3.61 -22.72
N LEU A 434 11.68 -2.35 -23.09
CA LEU A 434 10.37 -1.69 -23.00
C LEU A 434 9.32 -2.37 -23.90
N ARG A 435 9.79 -3.16 -24.87
CA ARG A 435 9.05 -4.07 -25.74
C ARG A 435 9.73 -5.45 -25.73
N PRO A 436 9.28 -6.42 -24.90
CA PRO A 436 9.82 -7.77 -24.92
C PRO A 436 9.42 -8.50 -26.22
N GLU A 437 10.33 -9.25 -26.83
CA GLU A 437 10.02 -10.05 -28.03
C GLU A 437 8.91 -11.08 -27.76
N GLY A 438 7.91 -11.17 -28.65
CA GLY A 438 6.77 -12.08 -28.49
C GLY A 438 5.74 -11.69 -27.42
N ALA A 439 6.00 -10.65 -26.63
CA ALA A 439 5.05 -10.13 -25.66
C ALA A 439 4.12 -9.10 -26.32
N SER A 440 3.04 -9.57 -26.96
CA SER A 440 1.87 -8.70 -27.11
C SER A 440 1.26 -8.50 -25.73
N ALA A 441 1.75 -7.51 -24.98
CA ALA A 441 1.05 -7.01 -23.79
C ALA A 441 -0.23 -6.25 -24.18
N LEU A 442 -0.47 -6.08 -25.48
CA LEU A 442 -1.61 -5.41 -26.06
C LEU A 442 -2.62 -6.44 -26.61
N ALA A 443 -3.88 -6.05 -26.77
CA ALA A 443 -4.89 -6.92 -27.37
C ALA A 443 -4.52 -7.31 -28.81
N GLU A 444 -5.05 -8.45 -29.27
CA GLU A 444 -4.94 -8.86 -30.66
C GLU A 444 -5.30 -7.71 -31.63
N GLY A 445 -4.43 -7.44 -32.59
CA GLY A 445 -4.63 -6.42 -33.62
C GLY A 445 -4.06 -5.02 -33.32
N THR A 446 -3.29 -4.85 -32.25
CA THR A 446 -2.60 -3.59 -31.93
C THR A 446 -1.09 -3.72 -32.14
N THR A 447 -0.45 -2.69 -32.71
CA THR A 447 1.01 -2.65 -32.89
C THR A 447 1.66 -1.89 -31.74
N ASP A 448 2.68 -2.49 -31.12
CA ASP A 448 3.46 -1.87 -30.03
C ASP A 448 4.50 -0.85 -30.55
N GLU A 449 4.21 -0.22 -31.69
CA GLU A 449 5.11 0.75 -32.35
C GLU A 449 5.10 2.11 -31.67
N ALA A 450 4.05 2.42 -30.91
CA ALA A 450 3.93 3.67 -30.18
C ALA A 450 4.80 3.72 -28.91
N ARG A 451 5.27 2.58 -28.40
CA ARG A 451 6.13 2.53 -27.20
C ARG A 451 7.60 2.62 -27.59
N PRO A 452 8.39 3.48 -26.93
CA PRO A 452 9.82 3.59 -27.24
C PRO A 452 10.55 2.30 -26.88
N THR A 453 11.54 1.92 -27.69
CA THR A 453 12.41 0.77 -27.42
C THR A 453 13.47 1.09 -26.36
N TYR A 454 13.80 2.38 -26.19
CA TYR A 454 14.78 2.87 -25.24
C TYR A 454 14.36 4.21 -24.64
N VAL A 455 14.61 4.35 -23.35
CA VAL A 455 14.47 5.60 -22.60
C VAL A 455 15.80 5.84 -21.87
N PRO A 456 16.38 7.05 -21.94
CA PRO A 456 17.57 7.40 -21.18
C PRO A 456 17.39 7.22 -19.67
N HIS A 457 18.46 6.87 -18.96
CA HIS A 457 18.39 6.50 -17.53
C HIS A 457 18.17 7.67 -16.56
N TRP A 458 18.22 8.91 -17.04
CA TRP A 458 17.82 10.10 -16.26
C TRP A 458 16.33 10.45 -16.40
N LEU A 459 15.59 9.73 -17.24
CA LEU A 459 14.13 9.84 -17.33
C LEU A 459 13.46 8.70 -16.58
N ALA A 460 12.25 8.94 -16.08
CA ALA A 460 11.44 7.92 -15.43
C ALA A 460 11.09 6.84 -16.46
N GLN A 461 11.04 5.59 -15.99
CA GLN A 461 10.82 4.44 -16.87
C GLN A 461 9.86 3.47 -16.22
N PRO A 462 8.97 2.84 -17.01
CA PRO A 462 8.18 1.73 -16.51
C PRO A 462 9.11 0.63 -16.00
N TYR A 463 8.63 -0.09 -14.97
CA TYR A 463 9.32 -1.25 -14.47
C TYR A 463 8.62 -2.52 -14.92
N PHE A 464 9.36 -3.31 -15.69
CA PHE A 464 9.01 -4.69 -15.96
C PHE A 464 9.79 -5.57 -15.02
N ARG A 465 9.10 -6.53 -14.42
CA ARG A 465 9.77 -7.49 -13.56
C ARG A 465 10.54 -8.46 -14.45
N PRO A 466 11.87 -8.56 -14.31
CA PRO A 466 12.64 -9.52 -15.10
C PRO A 466 12.21 -10.94 -14.75
N GLU A 467 12.26 -11.83 -15.74
CA GLU A 467 12.13 -13.26 -15.49
C GLU A 467 13.28 -13.73 -14.59
N ASN A 468 13.02 -14.72 -13.74
CA ASN A 468 14.12 -15.34 -13.03
C ASN A 468 15.07 -15.97 -14.06
N PRO A 469 16.40 -15.86 -13.90
CA PRO A 469 17.28 -16.81 -14.55
C PRO A 469 16.78 -18.21 -14.20
N VAL A 470 16.68 -19.10 -15.18
CA VAL A 470 16.28 -20.49 -14.97
C VAL A 470 17.14 -21.00 -13.83
N ALA A 471 16.52 -21.24 -12.67
CA ALA A 471 17.25 -21.68 -11.51
C ALA A 471 17.77 -23.07 -11.87
N GLU A 472 19.09 -23.21 -12.04
CA GLU A 472 19.71 -24.53 -11.96
C GLU A 472 19.20 -25.17 -10.67
N GLU A 473 18.65 -26.37 -10.81
CA GLU A 473 17.99 -27.03 -9.72
C GLU A 473 19.03 -27.31 -8.63
N LEU A 474 19.03 -26.49 -7.58
CA LEU A 474 20.01 -26.62 -6.51
C LEU A 474 19.96 -28.03 -5.95
N THR A 475 21.12 -28.68 -5.84
CA THR A 475 21.21 -30.01 -5.24
C THR A 475 20.70 -29.96 -3.80
N PRO A 476 20.28 -31.11 -3.23
CA PRO A 476 19.93 -31.19 -1.82
C PRO A 476 21.01 -30.61 -0.90
N GLU A 477 22.31 -30.82 -1.21
CA GLU A 477 23.40 -30.22 -0.42
C GLU A 477 23.44 -28.69 -0.55
N GLN A 478 23.27 -28.14 -1.74
CA GLN A 478 23.25 -26.69 -1.95
C GLN A 478 22.04 -26.03 -1.25
N LYS A 479 20.88 -26.70 -1.27
CA LYS A 479 19.68 -26.25 -0.54
C LYS A 479 19.92 -26.27 0.97
N ALA A 480 20.54 -27.33 1.50
CA ALA A 480 20.90 -27.45 2.91
C ALA A 480 21.94 -26.40 3.34
N ALA A 481 22.99 -26.19 2.53
CA ALA A 481 24.02 -25.18 2.78
C ALA A 481 23.44 -23.76 2.77
N ASN A 482 22.56 -23.45 1.80
CA ASN A 482 21.87 -22.16 1.75
C ASN A 482 20.93 -21.95 2.95
N ALA A 483 20.22 -23.00 3.39
CA ALA A 483 19.38 -22.93 4.58
C ALA A 483 20.20 -22.69 5.86
N ALA A 484 21.34 -23.38 6.00
CA ALA A 484 22.27 -23.20 7.11
C ALA A 484 22.85 -21.77 7.13
N ALA A 485 23.35 -21.27 6.00
CA ALA A 485 23.88 -19.91 5.89
C ALA A 485 22.82 -18.85 6.24
N ARG A 486 21.56 -19.08 5.84
CA ARG A 486 20.45 -18.18 6.15
C ARG A 486 20.07 -18.21 7.63
N ALA A 487 20.15 -19.38 8.28
CA ALA A 487 19.97 -19.53 9.72
C ALA A 487 21.07 -18.80 10.50
N VAL A 488 22.33 -18.91 10.08
CA VAL A 488 23.46 -18.18 10.68
C VAL A 488 23.26 -16.67 10.57
N ARG A 489 22.97 -16.14 9.37
CA ARG A 489 22.71 -14.70 9.19
C ARG A 489 21.53 -14.20 10.04
N LYS A 490 20.48 -15.02 10.19
CA LYS A 490 19.33 -14.69 11.03
C LYS A 490 19.72 -14.66 12.51
N ALA A 491 20.51 -15.64 12.97
CA ALA A 491 21.02 -15.67 14.34
C ALA A 491 21.94 -14.48 14.64
N GLU A 492 22.83 -14.11 13.70
CA GLU A 492 23.69 -12.93 13.82
C GLU A 492 22.90 -11.61 13.88
N ALA A 493 21.85 -11.49 13.05
CA ALA A 493 20.97 -10.32 13.09
C ALA A 493 20.22 -10.22 14.42
N MET A 494 19.66 -11.34 14.89
CA MET A 494 18.97 -11.41 16.20
C MET A 494 19.93 -11.11 17.36
N ALA A 495 21.18 -11.57 17.29
CA ALA A 495 22.20 -11.27 18.29
C ALA A 495 22.61 -9.79 18.28
N LYS A 496 22.71 -9.16 17.11
CA LYS A 496 22.96 -7.70 17.00
C LYS A 496 21.80 -6.88 17.56
N ASP A 497 20.56 -7.28 17.30
CA ASP A 497 19.38 -6.62 17.86
C ASP A 497 19.30 -6.78 19.38
N ALA A 498 19.56 -7.99 19.90
CA ALA A 498 19.63 -8.25 21.34
C ALA A 498 20.73 -7.41 22.02
N LYS A 499 21.90 -7.26 21.39
CA LYS A 499 23.01 -6.44 21.90
C LYS A 499 22.68 -4.93 21.88
N ARG A 500 21.87 -4.49 20.91
CA ARG A 500 21.37 -3.12 20.82
C ARG A 500 20.31 -2.82 21.89
N LEU A 501 19.45 -3.79 22.21
CA LEU A 501 18.49 -3.73 23.31
C LEU A 501 19.17 -3.78 24.68
N GLY A 502 20.19 -4.63 24.87
CA GLY A 502 20.96 -4.71 26.12
C GLY A 502 21.72 -3.41 26.47
N ARG A 503 22.29 -2.73 25.47
CA ARG A 503 22.93 -1.41 25.66
C ARG A 503 21.96 -0.30 26.08
N SER A 504 20.66 -0.44 25.82
CA SER A 504 19.66 0.53 26.26
C SER A 504 19.25 0.37 27.74
N HIS A 505 19.59 -0.77 28.38
CA HIS A 505 19.39 -0.97 29.82
C HIS A 505 20.62 -0.62 30.68
N GLU A 506 21.84 -0.71 30.13
CA GLU A 506 23.04 -0.29 30.86
C GLU A 506 23.23 1.24 30.88
N GLY A 507 22.61 1.98 29.96
CA GLY A 507 22.67 3.45 29.92
C GLY A 507 21.80 4.19 30.95
N SER A 508 20.99 3.47 31.74
CA SER A 508 20.07 4.06 32.73
C SER A 508 20.53 3.89 34.19
N ALA A 509 21.64 3.20 34.45
CA ALA A 509 22.09 2.90 35.82
C ALA A 509 23.39 3.61 36.24
N ALA A 510 23.95 4.51 35.42
CA ALA A 510 25.18 5.24 35.73
C ALA A 510 24.97 6.75 35.68
N ALA A 511 24.14 7.26 36.59
CA ALA A 511 24.04 8.70 36.87
C ALA A 511 23.73 8.94 38.35
N SER A 512 24.60 8.44 39.23
CA SER A 512 24.69 8.92 40.62
C SER A 512 25.97 8.40 41.26
N THR A 513 27.01 9.22 41.29
CA THR A 513 27.88 9.53 42.44
C THR A 513 29.17 10.21 41.94
N SER A 514 29.61 11.14 42.76
CA SER A 514 30.53 12.23 42.50
C SER A 514 32.01 11.86 42.67
N SER A 515 32.84 12.58 41.92
CA SER A 515 34.10 13.23 42.35
C SER A 515 35.23 12.39 42.96
N VAL A 516 36.39 12.46 42.31
CA VAL A 516 37.70 12.99 42.79
C VAL A 516 38.85 12.18 42.18
N ALA A 517 39.59 12.88 41.33
CA ALA A 517 41.04 12.94 41.13
C ALA A 517 41.96 11.68 41.04
N THR A 518 42.99 11.91 40.22
CA THR A 518 44.35 11.31 40.15
C THR A 518 44.55 9.93 39.52
N ALA A 519 45.13 9.98 38.33
CA ALA A 519 46.42 9.41 37.91
C ALA A 519 46.85 7.99 38.33
N ASP A 520 47.20 7.24 37.29
CA ASP A 520 48.46 6.49 37.10
C ASP A 520 48.49 4.95 37.11
N SER A 521 49.21 4.47 36.09
CA SER A 521 49.99 3.23 35.97
C SER A 521 49.33 1.83 36.08
N ALA A 522 49.34 1.15 34.94
CA ALA A 522 50.06 -0.11 34.68
C ALA A 522 50.01 -1.30 35.67
N ALA A 523 49.49 -2.41 35.12
CA ALA A 523 50.15 -3.71 35.00
C ALA A 523 49.92 -4.81 36.08
N THR A 524 49.43 -5.93 35.53
CA THR A 524 49.82 -7.34 35.77
C THR A 524 49.39 -8.12 37.02
N GLN A 525 48.90 -9.32 36.70
CA GLN A 525 49.15 -10.64 37.30
C GLN A 525 48.06 -11.31 38.16
N ASP A 526 47.66 -12.47 37.60
CA ASP A 526 47.37 -13.78 38.17
C ASP A 526 46.26 -14.05 39.22
N ARG A 527 45.32 -14.87 38.74
CA ARG A 527 44.51 -15.96 39.31
C ARG A 527 44.99 -16.63 40.64
N PRO A 528 44.20 -17.52 41.31
CA PRO A 528 42.74 -17.72 41.32
C PRO A 528 42.10 -18.24 42.67
N VAL A 529 40.78 -18.49 42.60
CA VAL A 529 39.90 -19.43 43.36
C VAL A 529 39.69 -19.27 44.87
N LYS A 530 38.41 -19.07 45.25
CA LYS A 530 37.57 -19.80 46.26
C LYS A 530 36.23 -19.01 46.35
N THR A 531 35.04 -19.55 46.52
CA THR A 531 34.58 -20.71 47.29
C THR A 531 33.11 -21.02 46.96
N ARG A 532 32.77 -22.32 47.02
CA ARG A 532 31.59 -23.00 47.60
C ARG A 532 30.22 -22.31 47.73
N ASP A 533 29.24 -23.02 47.18
CA ASP A 533 28.02 -23.59 47.79
C ASP A 533 27.13 -22.73 48.69
N ILE A 534 25.82 -22.73 48.39
CA ILE A 534 24.75 -23.11 49.33
C ILE A 534 23.50 -23.57 48.56
N GLN A 535 22.90 -24.60 49.15
CA GLN A 535 21.73 -25.39 48.77
C GLN A 535 20.39 -24.63 48.72
N ALA A 536 19.59 -25.01 47.72
CA ALA A 536 18.31 -25.73 47.78
C ALA A 536 17.14 -25.30 48.70
N ALA A 537 15.96 -25.64 48.14
CA ALA A 537 14.61 -25.78 48.71
C ALA A 537 13.82 -24.48 48.89
N GLY A 538 12.54 -24.39 48.53
CA GLY A 538 11.61 -25.40 48.02
C GLY A 538 10.18 -24.86 48.16
N GLU A 539 9.38 -25.11 47.13
CA GLU A 539 7.92 -25.38 47.13
C GLU A 539 6.87 -24.36 47.63
N ALA A 540 6.00 -24.03 46.66
CA ALA A 540 4.56 -24.29 46.64
C ALA A 540 3.54 -23.30 47.26
N ALA A 541 2.84 -22.66 46.32
CA ALA A 541 1.38 -22.77 46.09
C ALA A 541 0.35 -22.02 46.96
N ALA A 542 -0.49 -21.30 46.20
CA ALA A 542 -1.95 -21.28 46.22
C ALA A 542 -2.72 -20.20 47.02
N ASP A 543 -3.58 -19.55 46.24
CA ASP A 543 -4.99 -19.19 46.50
C ASP A 543 -5.31 -17.86 47.21
N GLY A 544 -6.49 -17.32 46.86
CA GLY A 544 -7.19 -16.32 47.67
C GLY A 544 -7.62 -15.04 46.97
N SER A 545 -8.92 -14.94 46.74
CA SER A 545 -9.69 -13.87 46.11
C SER A 545 -10.06 -12.70 47.04
N SER A 546 -10.64 -11.66 46.42
CA SER A 546 -11.56 -10.64 46.99
C SER A 546 -10.99 -9.50 47.84
N ALA A 547 -11.14 -8.25 47.36
CA ALA A 547 -11.93 -7.23 48.08
C ALA A 547 -12.19 -5.97 47.23
N ILE A 548 -13.44 -5.53 47.31
CA ILE A 548 -14.04 -4.27 46.87
C ILE A 548 -13.67 -3.15 47.87
N ILE A 549 -13.31 -1.95 47.39
CA ILE A 549 -13.51 -0.68 48.15
C ILE A 549 -13.92 0.44 47.17
N GLU A 550 -15.16 0.93 47.35
CA GLU A 550 -15.63 2.26 46.96
C GLU A 550 -15.34 3.25 48.10
N ILE A 551 -14.77 4.43 47.79
CA ILE A 551 -14.93 5.75 48.46
C ILE A 551 -14.56 6.78 47.37
N VAL A 552 -15.45 7.52 46.70
CA VAL A 552 -16.33 8.66 47.08
C VAL A 552 -15.58 9.94 47.51
N SER A 553 -15.64 10.95 46.62
CA SER A 553 -15.62 12.41 46.80
C SER A 553 -14.50 13.08 47.62
N ASP A 554 -13.84 14.10 47.04
CA ASP A 554 -14.37 15.47 47.16
C ASP A 554 -13.70 16.49 46.24
N ASP A 555 -14.49 17.51 45.96
CA ASP A 555 -14.32 18.71 45.13
C ASP A 555 -13.21 19.68 45.55
N MET A 556 -12.84 20.57 44.61
CA MET A 556 -12.75 22.04 44.78
C MET A 556 -12.12 22.65 43.50
N HIS A 557 -12.91 23.20 42.59
CA HIS A 557 -13.28 24.62 42.47
C HIS A 557 -12.12 25.62 42.24
N GLY A 558 -12.20 26.34 41.10
CA GLY A 558 -11.29 27.41 40.72
C GLY A 558 -11.66 28.08 39.39
N THR A 559 -12.78 28.81 39.41
CA THR A 559 -13.39 29.68 38.39
C THR A 559 -12.47 30.78 37.83
N ARG A 560 -12.59 31.11 36.53
CA ARG A 560 -12.76 32.52 36.09
C ARG A 560 -13.25 32.71 34.64
N GLN A 561 -14.51 33.18 34.58
CA GLN A 561 -15.11 34.25 33.76
C GLN A 561 -15.07 34.28 32.22
N GLN A 562 -16.32 34.38 31.73
CA GLN A 562 -16.85 34.72 30.42
C GLN A 562 -16.55 36.15 29.97
N ALA A 563 -16.60 36.37 28.66
CA ALA A 563 -17.17 37.57 28.06
C ALA A 563 -17.96 37.17 26.80
N GLU A 564 -19.28 37.31 26.87
CA GLU A 564 -20.22 37.27 25.75
C GLU A 564 -20.24 38.64 25.05
N VAL A 565 -20.41 38.65 23.72
CA VAL A 565 -21.08 39.75 23.00
C VAL A 565 -21.98 39.14 21.93
N GLY A 566 -23.28 39.38 22.06
CA GLY A 566 -24.33 38.97 21.12
C GLY A 566 -24.53 39.96 19.94
N PRO A 567 -25.52 39.69 19.07
CA PRO A 567 -25.51 40.08 17.66
C PRO A 567 -26.28 41.38 17.36
N SER A 568 -25.94 42.02 16.23
CA SER A 568 -26.66 43.18 15.68
C SER A 568 -27.27 42.86 14.31
N THR A 569 -28.50 43.31 14.11
CA THR A 569 -29.31 43.23 12.88
C THR A 569 -29.65 44.64 12.38
N LYS A 570 -30.08 44.71 11.10
CA LYS A 570 -30.72 45.83 10.33
C LYS A 570 -29.74 46.76 9.60
N ARG A 571 -30.05 47.40 8.46
CA ARG A 571 -30.94 47.23 7.28
C ARG A 571 -30.71 48.51 6.42
N ALA A 572 -30.81 48.39 5.09
CA ALA A 572 -31.30 49.38 4.10
C ALA A 572 -30.46 50.60 3.63
N GLY A 573 -30.61 50.89 2.32
CA GLY A 573 -30.47 52.20 1.63
C GLY A 573 -29.25 52.31 0.71
N GLU A 574 -29.36 52.10 -0.62
CA GLU A 574 -29.63 53.11 -1.69
C GLU A 574 -28.46 54.09 -1.90
N ALA A 575 -28.04 54.55 -3.09
CA ALA A 575 -28.27 54.30 -4.52
C ALA A 575 -27.27 55.21 -5.29
N GLU A 576 -27.25 55.09 -6.64
CA GLU A 576 -26.59 55.97 -7.65
C GLU A 576 -25.09 55.77 -7.92
N GLY A 577 -24.58 55.71 -9.16
CA GLY A 577 -25.15 55.86 -10.50
C GLY A 577 -24.04 55.95 -11.58
N GLY A 578 -24.35 55.65 -12.84
CA GLY A 578 -23.53 55.93 -14.05
C GLY A 578 -22.77 54.73 -14.63
N VAL A 579 -23.26 53.92 -15.59
CA VAL A 579 -23.64 54.16 -17.01
C VAL A 579 -22.43 54.37 -17.94
N LEU A 580 -22.12 53.38 -18.79
CA LEU A 580 -22.20 53.44 -20.27
C LEU A 580 -21.82 52.09 -20.95
N ALA A 581 -22.88 51.48 -21.45
CA ALA A 581 -23.16 50.67 -22.66
C ALA A 581 -22.12 50.44 -23.81
N PRO A 582 -22.44 49.50 -24.74
CA PRO A 582 -21.52 48.70 -25.58
C PRO A 582 -21.68 48.90 -27.11
N GLY A 583 -20.96 48.10 -27.93
CA GLY A 583 -21.23 47.77 -29.34
C GLY A 583 -20.50 46.45 -29.69
N GLU A 584 -21.19 45.40 -30.16
CA GLU A 584 -21.54 45.09 -31.58
C GLU A 584 -20.26 44.70 -32.38
N ASP A 585 -20.10 43.54 -33.03
CA ASP A 585 -21.03 42.81 -33.90
C ASP A 585 -20.65 41.33 -34.18
N ASP A 586 -21.67 40.60 -34.63
CA ASP A 586 -21.71 39.50 -35.62
C ASP A 586 -21.34 38.03 -35.29
N ALA A 587 -22.41 37.24 -35.17
CA ALA A 587 -22.52 35.85 -35.64
C ALA A 587 -22.99 35.84 -37.12
N PRO A 588 -22.96 34.71 -37.87
CA PRO A 588 -24.10 33.79 -37.76
C PRO A 588 -23.85 32.28 -38.03
N LEU A 589 -24.61 31.47 -37.29
CA LEU A 589 -25.42 30.29 -37.69
C LEU A 589 -24.91 29.29 -38.75
N SER A 590 -24.94 27.98 -38.40
CA SER A 590 -25.96 27.05 -38.93
C SER A 590 -26.03 25.67 -38.23
N LYS A 591 -27.22 25.37 -37.67
CA LYS A 591 -28.07 24.15 -37.75
C LYS A 591 -27.42 22.75 -37.70
N LYS A 592 -27.71 21.93 -36.67
CA LYS A 592 -28.84 20.96 -36.50
C LYS A 592 -28.80 19.70 -37.40
N LEU A 593 -28.73 18.52 -36.76
CA LEU A 593 -29.49 17.24 -36.91
C LEU A 593 -28.54 16.11 -36.41
N ARG A 594 -28.78 15.31 -35.36
CA ARG A 594 -29.85 14.36 -35.00
C ARG A 594 -30.01 13.16 -35.96
N VAL A 595 -29.79 11.98 -35.38
CA VAL A 595 -30.27 10.61 -35.71
C VAL A 595 -29.47 9.81 -36.74
N GLY A 596 -29.01 8.64 -36.25
CA GLY A 596 -28.33 7.55 -36.94
C GLY A 596 -27.87 6.56 -35.88
#